data_AF-A0A928J6M6-F1
#
_entry.id   AF-A0A928J6M6-F1
#
_cell.length_a   1.000
_cell.length_b   1.000
_cell.length_c   1.000
_cell.angle_alpha   90.00
_cell.angle_beta   90.00
_cell.angle_gamma   90.00
#
_symmetry.space_group_name_H-M   'P 1'
#
loop_
_entity.id
_entity.type
_entity.pdbx_description
1 polymer ?
#
loop_
_entity_poly.entity_id
_entity_poly.type
_entity_poly.pdbx_seq_one_letter_code
_entity_poly.pdbx_strand_id
1 'polypeptide(L)' 'HGGGEGKSPIGRPSPVTPWGKPALGYKTRNKKARTDKFIVKRRNAK' A
#
# COMPACT_ATOMS: atom_id res chain seq x y z
N HIS A 1 13.10 -9.72 1.11
CA HIS A 1 11.92 -10.58 0.82
C HIS A 1 12.25 -11.76 -0.07
N GLY A 2 13.05 -11.58 -1.13
CA GLY A 2 13.57 -12.72 -1.90
C GLY A 2 14.72 -13.42 -1.19
N GLY A 3 15.38 -14.33 -1.90
CA GLY A 3 16.42 -15.20 -1.39
C GLY A 3 17.65 -14.50 -0.79
N GLY A 4 18.31 -15.27 0.07
CA GLY A 4 19.48 -14.94 0.87
C GLY A 4 19.58 -16.02 1.94
N GLU A 5 20.79 -16.38 2.37
CA GLU A 5 20.98 -17.47 3.34
C GLU A 5 20.45 -17.05 4.72
N GLY A 6 19.70 -17.93 5.38
CA GLY A 6 19.09 -17.65 6.68
C GLY A 6 18.00 -16.57 6.65
N LYS A 7 17.77 -15.92 7.80
CA LYS A 7 16.78 -14.82 7.89
C LYS A 7 17.34 -13.56 7.24
N SER A 8 16.82 -13.23 6.06
CA SER A 8 17.25 -12.06 5.29
C SER A 8 16.38 -10.81 5.57
N PRO A 9 16.98 -9.61 5.54
CA PRO A 9 16.22 -8.35 5.64
C PRO A 9 15.37 -8.10 4.38
N ILE A 10 14.56 -7.05 4.40
CA ILE A 10 13.64 -6.71 3.30
C ILE A 10 14.40 -6.40 1.99
N GLY A 11 15.56 -5.75 2.09
CA GLY A 11 16.43 -5.44 0.94
C GLY A 11 15.88 -4.37 0.00
N ARG A 12 14.88 -3.59 0.45
CA ARG A 12 14.21 -2.52 -0.29
C ARG A 12 13.87 -1.37 0.67
N PRO A 13 13.76 -0.11 0.19
CA PRO A 13 13.42 1.03 1.05
C PRO A 13 12.09 0.90 1.79
N SER A 14 11.11 0.22 1.18
CA SER A 14 9.80 -0.03 1.76
C SER A 14 9.32 -1.45 1.45
N PRO A 15 8.44 -2.03 2.28
CA PRO A 15 7.84 -3.31 1.97
C PRO A 15 6.97 -3.24 0.71
N VAL A 16 7.03 -4.28 -0.11
CA VAL A 16 6.30 -4.38 -1.37
C VAL A 16 5.46 -5.66 -1.40
N THR A 17 4.37 -5.63 -2.15
CA THR A 17 3.57 -6.81 -2.48
C THR A 17 4.36 -7.74 -3.41
N PRO A 18 3.93 -9.00 -3.60
CA PRO A 18 4.54 -9.91 -4.58
C PRO A 18 4.60 -9.35 -6.01
N TRP A 19 3.73 -8.38 -6.33
CA TRP A 19 3.66 -7.70 -7.63
C TRP A 19 4.33 -6.32 -7.66
N GLY A 20 5.14 -6.00 -6.65
CA GLY A 20 5.99 -4.81 -6.63
C GLY A 20 5.31 -3.49 -6.20
N LYS A 21 4.02 -3.49 -5.87
CA LYS A 21 3.35 -2.29 -5.33
C LYS A 21 3.72 -2.08 -3.84
N PRO A 22 3.77 -0.84 -3.32
CA PRO A 22 4.04 -0.62 -1.89
C PRO A 22 2.96 -1.29 -1.02
N ALA A 23 3.38 -2.03 0.00
CA ALA A 23 2.46 -2.72 0.91
C ALA A 23 1.91 -1.81 2.01
N LEU A 24 2.64 -0.73 2.35
CA LEU A 24 2.29 0.18 3.43
C LEU A 24 2.10 1.61 2.90
N GLY A 25 1.14 2.35 3.47
CA GLY A 25 0.92 3.78 3.24
C GLY A 25 0.29 4.17 1.89
N TYR A 26 0.27 3.27 0.91
CA TYR A 26 -0.26 3.58 -0.42
C TYR A 26 -1.80 3.54 -0.46
N LYS A 27 -2.44 4.68 -0.73
CA LYS A 27 -3.89 4.77 -0.92
C LYS A 27 -4.27 4.16 -2.28
N THR A 28 -4.96 3.03 -2.27
CA THR A 28 -5.35 2.29 -3.48
C THR A 28 -6.71 2.69 -4.07
N ARG A 29 -7.49 3.54 -3.39
CA ARG A 29 -8.80 3.99 -3.89
C ARG A 29 -8.64 4.84 -5.15
N ASN A 30 -9.42 4.51 -6.18
CA ASN A 30 -9.52 5.33 -7.40
C ASN A 30 -10.09 6.73 -7.07
N LYS A 31 -9.31 7.77 -7.38
CA LYS A 31 -9.68 9.19 -7.13
C LYS A 31 -10.88 9.66 -7.96
N LYS A 32 -11.17 9.01 -9.10
CA LYS A 32 -12.26 9.38 -10.02
C LYS A 32 -13.48 8.45 -9.90
N ALA A 33 -13.59 7.67 -8.83
CA ALA A 33 -14.74 6.80 -8.62
C ALA A 33 -16.03 7.62 -8.50
N ARG A 34 -17.08 7.28 -9.26
CA ARG A 34 -18.39 7.96 -9.20
C ARG A 34 -19.03 7.97 -7.81
N THR A 35 -18.65 7.00 -6.97
CA THR A 35 -19.12 6.86 -5.60
C THR A 35 -18.43 7.78 -4.60
N ASP A 36 -17.40 8.54 -5.01
CA ASP A 36 -16.71 9.47 -4.11
C ASP A 36 -17.66 10.57 -3.58
N LYS A 37 -18.67 10.94 -4.38
CA LYS A 37 -19.72 11.90 -3.97
C LYS A 37 -20.59 11.43 -2.80
N PHE A 38 -20.60 10.13 -2.51
CA PHE A 38 -21.37 9.55 -1.41
C PHE A 38 -20.54 9.35 -0.14
N ILE A 39 -19.24 9.69 -0.16
CA ILE A 39 -18.38 9.59 1.03
C ILE A 39 -18.51 10.85 1.87
N VAL A 40 -19.10 10.72 3.06
CA VAL A 40 -19.28 11.84 3.99
C VAL A 40 -18.02 12.14 4.80
N LYS A 41 -17.32 11.11 5.30
CA LYS A 41 -16.05 11.26 6.04
C LYS A 41 -15.13 10.07 5.76
N ARG A 42 -13.83 10.33 5.60
CA ARG A 42 -12.82 9.27 5.53
C ARG A 42 -12.35 8.91 6.94
N ARG A 43 -12.13 7.62 7.21
CA ARG A 43 -11.71 7.11 8.54
C ARG A 43 -10.49 7.83 9.13
N ASN A 44 -9.54 8.22 8.27
CA ASN A 44 -8.30 8.89 8.67
C ASN A 44 -8.27 10.38 8.30
N ALA A 45 -9.41 11.00 7.99
CA ALA A 45 -9.49 12.45 7.89
C ALA A 45 -9.48 13.02 9.32
N LYS A 46 -8.36 13.64 9.69
CA LYS A 46 -8.30 14.56 10.83
C LYS A 46 -9.11 15.80 10.48
#